data_AF-A0A8J6AKR4-F1
#
_entry.id   AF-A0A8J6AKR4-F1
#
_cell.length_a   1.000
_cell.length_b   1.000
_cell.length_c   1.000
_cell.angle_alpha   90.00
_cell.angle_beta   90.00
_cell.angle_gamma   90.00
#
_symmetry.space_group_name_H-M   'P 1'
#
loop_
_entity.id
_entity.type
_entity.pdbx_description
1 polymer ?
#
loop_
_entity_poly.entity_id
_entity_poly.type
_entity_poly.pdbx_seq_one_letter_code
_entity_poly.pdbx_strand_id
1 'polypeptide(L)'
;DYWLSLLYKRLIGPKVLAVHVAGLQRKPRPGRVIRDKLRIYAHCTSHHNHNYVRGSITLFIINLHRSRKKIKLAGTLRDKLVHQYLLQPYGQEGLKSK
;
A
#
# COMPACT_ATOMS: atom_id res chain seq x y z
N ASP A 1 17.10 -1.52 0.90
CA ASP A 1 15.95 -2.41 1.18
C ASP A 1 15.73 -2.82 2.64
N TYR A 2 16.73 -2.77 3.52
CA TYR A 2 16.58 -3.19 4.92
C TYR A 2 15.36 -2.59 5.64
N TRP A 3 15.18 -1.26 5.59
CA TRP A 3 14.08 -0.57 6.28
C TRP A 3 12.69 -0.96 5.76
N LEU A 4 12.56 -1.17 4.45
CA LEU A 4 11.32 -1.67 3.85
C LEU A 4 11.00 -3.07 4.37
N SER A 5 11.99 -3.97 4.37
CA SER A 5 11.84 -5.34 4.86
C SER A 5 11.49 -5.39 6.35
N LEU A 6 12.12 -4.54 7.17
CA LEU A 6 11.82 -4.44 8.60
C LEU A 6 10.38 -3.98 8.83
N LEU A 7 9.94 -2.93 8.15
CA LEU A 7 8.57 -2.42 8.26
C LEU A 7 7.55 -3.47 7.79
N TYR A 8 7.84 -4.16 6.69
CA TYR A 8 7.03 -5.26 6.19
C TYR A 8 6.89 -6.36 7.24
N LYS A 9 7.99 -6.82 7.84
CA LYS A 9 8.00 -7.86 8.88
C LYS A 9 7.20 -7.45 10.13
N ARG A 10 7.18 -6.16 10.47
CA ARG A 10 6.48 -5.61 11.64
C ARG A 10 4.99 -5.39 11.44
N LEU A 11 4.53 -5.14 10.20
CA LEU A 11 3.14 -4.77 9.94
C LEU A 11 2.34 -5.86 9.21
N ILE A 12 2.94 -6.61 8.30
CA ILE A 12 2.23 -7.53 7.42
C ILE A 12 2.05 -8.89 8.08
N GLY A 13 0.79 -9.29 8.30
CA GLY A 13 0.43 -10.61 8.78
C GLY A 13 0.31 -11.64 7.65
N PRO A 14 0.16 -12.93 8.01
CA PRO A 14 0.21 -14.03 7.03
C PRO A 14 -1.05 -14.14 6.15
N LYS A 15 -2.18 -13.56 6.57
CA LYS A 15 -3.45 -13.67 5.84
C LYS A 15 -3.54 -12.59 4.75
N VAL A 16 -3.52 -13.02 3.50
CA VAL A 16 -3.71 -12.17 2.31
C VAL A 16 -5.19 -11.81 2.15
N LEU A 17 -5.49 -10.58 1.77
CA LEU A 17 -6.85 -10.10 1.50
C LEU A 17 -6.99 -9.64 0.05
N ALA A 18 -8.17 -9.84 -0.53
CA ALA A 18 -8.49 -9.30 -1.84
C ALA A 18 -8.71 -7.78 -1.77
N VAL A 19 -8.20 -7.05 -2.77
CA VAL A 19 -8.38 -5.60 -2.90
C VAL A 19 -9.21 -5.29 -4.13
N HIS A 20 -10.31 -4.56 -3.92
CA HIS A 20 -11.14 -4.04 -5.00
C HIS A 20 -11.04 -2.52 -5.03
N VAL A 21 -10.62 -1.97 -6.16
CA VAL A 21 -10.48 -0.52 -6.32
C VAL A 21 -11.55 -0.03 -7.29
N ALA A 22 -12.49 0.75 -6.76
CA ALA A 22 -13.49 1.43 -7.58
C ALA A 22 -12.82 2.51 -8.45
N GLY A 23 -13.34 2.73 -9.67
CA GLY A 23 -12.86 3.79 -10.56
C GLY A 23 -11.56 3.48 -11.33
N LEU A 24 -10.99 2.28 -11.21
CA LEU A 24 -10.01 1.75 -12.18
C LEU A 24 -10.70 1.30 -13.48
N GLN A 25 -11.50 2.20 -14.06
CA GLN A 25 -12.12 2.04 -15.37
C GLN A 25 -11.09 2.35 -16.46
N ARG A 26 -10.18 1.42 -16.72
CA ARG A 26 -9.74 1.15 -18.10
C ARG A 26 -9.61 -0.36 -18.24
N LYS A 27 -10.54 -0.99 -18.97
CA LYS A 27 -10.29 -2.30 -19.56
C LYS A 27 -8.89 -2.23 -20.22
N PRO A 28 -7.99 -3.20 -19.98
CA PRO A 28 -6.70 -3.21 -20.66
C PRO A 28 -6.98 -3.19 -22.17
N ARG A 29 -6.56 -2.12 -22.84
CA ARG A 29 -6.58 -2.08 -24.30
C ARG A 29 -5.39 -2.93 -24.77
N PRO A 30 -5.54 -3.81 -25.78
CA PRO A 30 -4.40 -4.48 -26.39
C PRO A 30 -3.36 -3.43 -26.78
N GLY A 31 -2.09 -3.61 -26.35
CA GLY A 31 -1.01 -2.65 -26.61
C GLY A 31 -0.85 -1.47 -25.63
N ARG A 32 -1.68 -1.37 -24.56
CA ARG A 32 -1.46 -0.39 -23.48
C ARG A 32 -1.55 -1.06 -22.11
N VAL A 33 -0.40 -1.50 -21.61
CA VAL A 33 -0.20 -1.95 -20.22
C VAL A 33 -0.28 -0.73 -19.28
N ILE A 34 -1.46 -0.14 -19.10
CA ILE A 34 -1.70 0.95 -18.13
C ILE A 34 -2.24 0.39 -16.79
N ARG A 35 -2.31 -0.94 -16.62
CA ARG A 35 -2.84 -1.56 -15.40
C ARG A 35 -1.89 -1.47 -14.18
N ASP A 36 -0.59 -1.24 -14.37
CA ASP A 36 0.38 -1.62 -13.31
C ASP A 36 1.18 -0.50 -12.66
N LYS A 37 0.75 0.77 -12.81
CA LYS A 37 1.45 1.90 -12.16
C LYS A 37 0.95 2.21 -10.75
N LEU A 38 -0.23 1.76 -10.35
CA LEU A 38 -0.70 1.84 -8.97
C LEU A 38 -1.01 0.42 -8.51
N ARG A 39 -0.20 -0.10 -7.58
CA ARG A 39 -0.35 -1.46 -7.05
C ARG A 39 -0.76 -1.35 -5.60
N ILE A 40 -1.84 -2.04 -5.23
CA ILE A 40 -2.43 -2.00 -3.89
C ILE A 40 -2.58 -3.44 -3.42
N TYR A 41 -2.04 -3.71 -2.24
CA TYR A 41 -2.10 -5.02 -1.60
C TYR A 41 -2.65 -4.86 -0.18
N ALA A 42 -3.26 -5.92 0.34
CA ALA A 42 -3.85 -5.91 1.67
C ALA A 42 -3.63 -7.25 2.37
N HIS A 43 -3.29 -7.17 3.66
CA HIS A 43 -3.18 -8.31 4.55
C HIS A 43 -3.86 -7.98 5.88
N CYS A 44 -4.22 -9.00 6.67
CA CYS A 44 -4.42 -8.77 8.09
C CYS A 44 -3.13 -8.24 8.71
N THR A 45 -3.23 -7.31 9.65
CA THR A 45 -2.07 -6.78 10.38
C THR A 45 -1.41 -7.87 11.23
N SER A 46 -0.08 -7.83 11.34
CA SER A 46 0.71 -8.79 12.12
C SER A 46 0.28 -8.82 13.59
N HIS A 47 0.00 -10.02 14.10
CA HIS A 47 -0.35 -10.24 15.51
C HIS A 47 0.83 -10.01 16.47
N HIS A 48 2.06 -9.97 15.96
CA HIS A 48 3.25 -9.66 16.76
C HIS A 48 3.37 -8.18 17.11
N ASN A 49 2.52 -7.33 16.53
CA ASN A 49 2.51 -5.90 16.81
C ASN A 49 1.38 -5.58 17.80
N HIS A 50 1.75 -5.34 19.06
CA HIS A 50 0.79 -5.12 20.15
C HIS A 50 0.06 -3.77 20.04
N ASN A 51 0.45 -2.90 19.11
CA ASN A 51 -0.22 -1.62 18.88
C ASN A 51 -1.50 -1.75 18.04
N TYR A 52 -1.78 -2.93 17.48
CA TYR A 52 -2.93 -3.17 16.61
C TYR A 52 -3.79 -4.32 17.14
N VAL A 53 -5.11 -4.11 17.10
CA VAL A 53 -6.08 -5.10 17.56
C VAL A 53 -6.35 -6.16 16.50
N ARG A 54 -6.89 -7.30 16.92
CA ARG A 54 -7.35 -8.34 15.99
C ARG A 54 -8.41 -7.76 15.05
N GLY A 55 -8.27 -8.01 13.76
CA GLY A 55 -9.14 -7.44 12.72
C GLY A 55 -8.59 -6.18 12.05
N SER A 56 -7.48 -5.61 12.56
CA SER A 56 -6.74 -4.57 11.83
C SER A 56 -6.24 -5.08 10.47
N ILE A 57 -6.22 -4.17 9.50
CA ILE A 57 -5.82 -4.42 8.12
C ILE A 57 -4.62 -3.53 7.81
N THR A 58 -3.61 -4.12 7.18
CA THR A 58 -2.47 -3.36 6.65
C THR A 58 -2.56 -3.31 5.13
N LEU A 59 -2.64 -2.10 4.61
CA LEU A 59 -2.55 -1.80 3.17
C LEU A 59 -1.12 -1.40 2.85
N PHE A 60 -0.55 -1.91 1.75
CA PHE A 60 0.69 -1.39 1.21
C PHE A 60 0.55 -1.09 -0.28
N ILE A 61 1.02 0.10 -0.65
CA ILE A 61 0.70 0.74 -1.92
C ILE A 61 1.98 1.19 -2.59
N ILE A 62 2.15 0.79 -3.85
CA ILE A 62 3.25 1.22 -4.69
C ILE A 62 2.69 2.12 -5.79
N ASN A 63 3.08 3.39 -5.77
CA ASN A 63 2.73 4.36 -6.81
C ASN A 63 3.92 4.61 -7.73
N LEU A 64 3.86 4.06 -8.93
CA LEU A 64 4.81 4.26 -10.03
C LEU A 64 4.36 5.36 -11.00
N HIS A 65 3.27 6.07 -10.70
CA HIS A 65 2.94 7.29 -11.43
C HIS A 65 3.86 8.44 -11.01
N ARG A 66 4.18 9.32 -11.95
CA ARG A 66 4.81 10.62 -11.65
C ARG A 66 3.91 11.54 -10.81
N SER A 67 2.59 11.30 -10.82
CA SER A 67 1.62 12.08 -10.03
C SER A 67 1.29 11.40 -8.71
N ARG A 68 1.04 12.21 -7.68
CA ARG A 68 0.48 11.77 -6.41
C ARG A 68 -0.94 11.24 -6.62
N LYS A 69 -1.28 10.12 -5.98
CA LYS A 69 -2.63 9.53 -5.97
C LYS A 69 -3.24 9.65 -4.58
N LYS A 70 -4.51 10.05 -4.53
CA LYS A 70 -5.30 10.08 -3.29
C LYS A 70 -6.13 8.79 -3.23
N ILE A 71 -5.96 8.03 -2.15
CA ILE A 71 -6.71 6.81 -1.90
C ILE A 71 -7.81 7.14 -0.88
N LYS A 72 -9.04 6.72 -1.17
CA LYS A 72 -10.18 6.84 -0.25
C LYS A 72 -10.58 5.43 0.15
N LEU A 73 -10.66 5.19 1.46
CA LEU A 73 -11.23 3.96 1.98
C LEU A 73 -12.75 4.02 1.89
N ALA A 74 -13.38 2.88 1.64
CA ALA A 74 -14.81 2.75 1.43
C ALA A 74 -15.40 1.67 2.34
N GLY A 75 -16.74 1.63 2.42
CA GLY A 75 -17.46 0.68 3.27
C GLY A 75 -17.07 0.82 4.75
N THR A 76 -16.85 -0.32 5.40
CA THR A 76 -16.51 -0.40 6.84
C THR A 76 -15.18 0.24 7.22
N LEU A 77 -14.33 0.60 6.23
CA LEU A 77 -13.03 1.22 6.43
C LEU A 77 -13.05 2.75 6.32
N ARG A 78 -14.17 3.36 5.90
CA ARG A 78 -14.25 4.80 5.58
C ARG A 78 -13.83 5.71 6.74
N ASP A 79 -14.25 5.38 7.95
CA ASP A 79 -14.08 6.22 9.15
C ASP A 79 -13.18 5.56 10.20
N LYS A 80 -12.28 4.68 9.76
CA LYS A 80 -11.30 4.04 10.64
C LYS A 80 -10.03 4.88 10.73
N LEU A 81 -9.39 4.84 11.90
CA LEU A 81 -8.08 5.44 12.11
C LEU A 81 -7.05 4.77 11.19
N VAL A 82 -6.28 5.58 10.48
CA VAL A 82 -5.22 5.11 9.58
C VAL A 82 -3.88 5.60 10.11
N HIS A 83 -2.99 4.67 10.45
CA HIS A 83 -1.59 4.97 10.70
C HIS A 83 -0.81 4.88 9.38
N GLN A 84 -0.26 6.01 8.93
CA GLN A 84 0.46 6.09 7.66
C GLN A 84 1.97 5.95 7.86
N TYR A 85 2.57 5.01 7.14
CA TYR A 85 4.02 4.83 7.06
C TYR A 85 4.45 5.05 5.60
N LEU A 86 4.85 6.29 5.27
CA LEU A 86 5.27 6.65 3.91
C LEU A 86 6.79 6.58 3.79
N LEU A 87 7.28 5.67 2.95
CA LEU A 87 8.70 5.61 2.60
C LEU A 87 8.97 6.52 1.41
N GLN A 88 9.87 7.48 1.60
CA GLN A 88 10.38 8.35 0.56
C GLN A 88 11.91 8.24 0.55
N PRO A 89 12.55 8.43 -0.61
CA PRO A 89 13.99 8.53 -0.63
C PRO A 89 14.47 9.69 0.25
N TYR A 90 15.65 9.52 0.83
CA TYR A 90 16.31 10.56 1.60
C TYR A 90 17.00 11.54 0.65
N GLY A 91 16.91 12.84 0.95
CA GLY A 91 17.58 13.90 0.19
C GLY A 91 16.93 14.24 -1.17
N GLN A 92 17.50 15.26 -1.82
CA GLN A 92 16.99 15.76 -3.11
C GLN A 92 17.34 14.82 -4.29
N GLU A 93 18.35 13.96 -4.14
CA GLU A 93 18.80 13.03 -5.19
C GLU A 93 17.91 11.78 -5.34
N GLY A 94 16.94 11.61 -4.45
CA GLY A 94 15.96 10.54 -4.54
C GLY A 94 16.57 9.16 -4.28
N LEU A 95 16.05 8.14 -4.96
CA LEU A 95 16.49 6.74 -4.78
C LEU A 95 17.90 6.46 -5.34
N LYS A 96 18.61 7.48 -5.85
CA LYS A 96 19.96 7.37 -6.43
C LYS A 96 21.06 7.64 -5.40
N SER A 97 20.82 7.35 -4.12
CA SER A 97 21.91 7.39 -3.13
C SER A 97 22.97 6.37 -3.50
N LYS A 98 24.23 6.83 -3.61
CA LYS A 98 25.41 5.97 -3.76
C LYS A 98 25.56 5.02 -2.57
#